data_AF-A0A4R4VWY7-F1
#
_entry.id   AF-A0A4R4VWY7-F1
#
_cell.length_a   1.000
_cell.length_b   1.000
_cell.length_c   1.000
_cell.angle_alpha   90.00
_cell.angle_beta   90.00
_cell.angle_gamma   90.00
#
_symmetry.space_group_name_H-M   'P 1'
#
loop_
_entity.id
_entity.type
_entity.pdbx_description
1 polymer ?
#
loop_
_entity_poly.entity_id
_entity_poly.type
_entity_poly.pdbx_seq_one_letter_code
_entity_poly.pdbx_strand_id
1 'polypeptide(L)'
;MGVSAYRERTIELTVDGLDGPHTVTHHRIDHDHSNVEAVWRSMGGGAWPADEQWDRLRAANTLDEAAPPRTVEGGTVTLTSDLPMPGVSLIELTP
;
A
#
# COMPACT_ATOMS: atom_id res chain seq x y z
N MET A 1 -9.73 0.29 -26.05
CA MET A 1 -8.76 -0.79 -26.33
C MET A 1 -7.40 -0.29 -25.86
N GLY A 2 -6.87 -0.88 -24.79
CA GLY A 2 -5.65 -0.43 -24.12
C GLY A 2 -5.75 -0.64 -22.61
N VAL A 3 -6.01 -1.87 -22.17
CA VAL A 3 -5.70 -2.26 -20.79
C VAL A 3 -4.18 -2.20 -20.71
N SER A 4 -3.63 -1.16 -20.08
CA SER A 4 -2.25 -1.22 -19.60
C SER A 4 -2.22 -2.42 -18.67
N ALA A 5 -1.59 -3.51 -19.10
CA ALA A 5 -1.49 -4.71 -18.29
C ALA A 5 -0.55 -4.38 -17.13
N TYR A 6 -1.11 -3.89 -16.02
CA TYR A 6 -0.43 -3.88 -14.73
C TYR A 6 0.07 -5.31 -14.53
N ARG A 7 1.39 -5.47 -14.52
CA ARG A 7 1.99 -6.77 -14.30
C ARG A 7 1.95 -7.00 -12.80
N GLU A 8 1.19 -7.99 -12.40
CA GLU A 8 1.18 -8.45 -11.02
C GLU A 8 2.28 -9.50 -10.84
N ARG A 9 2.93 -9.45 -9.68
CA ARG A 9 3.86 -10.47 -9.24
C ARG A 9 3.40 -10.97 -7.90
N THR A 10 3.26 -12.28 -7.77
CA THR A 10 3.09 -12.89 -6.45
C THR A 10 4.45 -12.88 -5.74
N ILE A 11 4.48 -12.28 -4.55
CA ILE A 11 5.63 -12.21 -3.67
C ILE A 11 5.35 -13.12 -2.48
N GLU A 12 6.32 -13.96 -2.15
CA GLU A 12 6.36 -14.72 -0.91
C GLU A 12 7.51 -14.16 -0.06
N LEU A 13 7.19 -13.67 1.13
CA LEU A 13 8.13 -13.12 2.10
C LEU A 13 8.13 -14.01 3.35
N THR A 14 9.26 -14.62 3.65
CA THR A 14 9.48 -15.36 4.89
C THR A 14 10.32 -14.52 5.86
N VAL A 15 9.85 -14.41 7.09
CA VAL A 15 10.57 -13.78 8.21
C VAL A 15 10.68 -14.80 9.34
N ASP A 16 11.92 -15.12 9.70
CA ASP A 16 12.27 -16.07 10.76
C ASP A 16 12.78 -15.35 12.01
N GLY A 17 12.76 -16.04 13.14
CA GLY A 17 13.32 -15.54 14.41
C GLY A 17 12.45 -14.53 15.13
N LEU A 18 11.13 -14.58 14.95
CA LEU A 18 10.19 -13.72 15.68
C LEU A 18 9.95 -14.25 17.11
N ASP A 19 10.22 -13.41 18.11
CA ASP A 19 10.00 -13.77 19.51
C ASP A 19 8.57 -13.42 19.95
N GLY A 20 7.71 -14.44 20.08
CA GLY A 20 6.32 -14.26 20.51
C GLY A 20 5.40 -13.67 19.43
N PRO A 21 4.13 -13.37 19.78
CA PRO A 21 3.16 -12.82 18.83
C PRO A 21 3.62 -11.48 18.27
N HIS A 22 3.30 -11.21 17.01
CA HIS A 22 3.52 -9.90 16.36
C HIS A 22 2.26 -9.50 15.60
N THR A 23 1.93 -8.21 15.58
CA THR A 23 0.97 -7.62 14.66
C THR A 23 1.66 -7.30 13.33
N VAL A 24 1.13 -7.88 12.26
CA VAL A 24 1.52 -7.58 10.88
C VAL A 24 0.63 -6.46 10.36
N THR A 25 1.24 -5.37 9.92
CA THR A 25 0.58 -4.32 9.12
C THR A 25 1.23 -4.26 7.74
N HIS A 26 0.41 -4.27 6.69
CA HIS A 26 0.88 -4.20 5.31
C HIS A 26 0.36 -2.91 4.68
N HIS A 27 1.27 -1.97 4.43
CA HIS A 27 0.98 -0.72 3.74
C HIS A 27 1.34 -0.78 2.25
N ARG A 28 0.61 -0.03 1.41
CA ARG A 28 0.88 0.02 -0.03
C ARG A 28 0.82 1.40 -0.64
N ILE A 29 1.67 1.57 -1.65
CA ILE A 29 1.55 2.62 -2.66
C ILE A 29 1.44 1.90 -4.01
N ASP A 30 0.26 1.92 -4.62
CA ASP A 30 0.02 1.34 -5.94
C ASP A 30 -1.12 2.10 -6.66
N HIS A 31 -1.75 1.48 -7.66
CA HIS A 31 -2.89 2.12 -8.35
C HIS A 31 -4.06 2.38 -7.41
N ASP A 32 -4.33 1.45 -6.49
CA ASP A 32 -5.52 1.41 -5.65
C ASP A 32 -5.27 1.94 -4.22
N HIS A 33 -4.01 2.02 -3.77
CA HIS A 33 -3.63 2.42 -2.42
C HIS A 33 -2.67 3.61 -2.41
N SER A 34 -2.88 4.56 -1.49
CA SER A 34 -2.01 5.73 -1.25
C SER A 34 -1.70 6.56 -2.51
N ASN A 35 -2.65 6.60 -3.45
CA ASN A 35 -2.45 7.22 -4.76
C ASN A 35 -3.00 8.66 -4.80
N VAL A 36 -2.19 9.60 -4.30
CA VAL A 36 -2.55 11.03 -4.32
C VAL A 36 -2.69 11.59 -5.74
N GLU A 37 -2.04 10.97 -6.74
CA GLU A 37 -2.16 11.37 -8.15
C GLU A 37 -3.54 11.01 -8.72
N ALA A 38 -4.09 9.84 -8.39
CA ALA A 38 -5.45 9.48 -8.77
C ALA A 38 -6.48 10.46 -8.18
N VAL A 39 -6.29 10.87 -6.91
CA VAL A 39 -7.13 11.91 -6.29
C VAL A 39 -6.99 13.23 -7.04
N TRP A 40 -5.78 13.65 -7.39
CA TRP A 40 -5.55 14.87 -8.18
C TRP A 40 -6.26 14.83 -9.54
N ARG A 41 -6.13 13.71 -10.26
CA ARG A 41 -6.80 13.49 -11.55
C ARG A 41 -8.32 13.49 -11.43
N SER A 42 -8.87 12.93 -10.35
CA SER A 42 -10.32 12.96 -10.10
C SER A 42 -10.89 14.37 -9.93
N MET A 43 -10.04 15.34 -9.53
CA MET A 43 -10.40 16.76 -9.41
C MET A 43 -10.15 17.57 -10.69
N GLY A 44 -9.84 16.90 -11.81
CA GLY A 44 -9.57 17.51 -13.12
C GLY A 44 -8.09 17.74 -13.42
N GLY A 45 -7.19 17.55 -12.45
CA GLY A 45 -5.75 17.74 -12.64
C GLY A 45 -5.37 19.18 -13.03
N GLY A 46 -4.20 19.34 -13.63
CA GLY A 46 -3.71 20.63 -14.13
C GLY A 46 -2.26 20.92 -13.74
N ALA A 47 -1.84 22.16 -13.95
CA ALA A 47 -0.49 22.62 -13.60
C ALA A 47 -0.32 22.85 -12.09
N TRP A 48 -1.34 23.40 -11.43
CA TRP A 48 -1.34 23.71 -10.00
C TRP A 48 -2.72 23.51 -9.38
N PRO A 49 -2.83 22.91 -8.18
CA PRO A 49 -4.08 22.84 -7.43
C PRO A 49 -4.48 24.21 -6.87
N ALA A 50 -5.79 24.46 -6.82
CA ALA A 50 -6.39 25.51 -6.01
C ALA A 50 -6.34 25.16 -4.50
N ASP A 51 -6.62 26.13 -3.63
CA ASP A 51 -6.52 25.95 -2.17
C ASP A 51 -7.37 24.78 -1.64
N GLU A 52 -8.62 24.68 -2.07
CA GLU A 52 -9.53 23.58 -1.67
C GLU A 52 -9.04 22.21 -2.17
N GLN A 53 -8.42 22.18 -3.35
CA GLN A 53 -7.82 20.97 -3.90
C GLN A 53 -6.56 20.57 -3.12
N TRP A 54 -5.76 21.55 -2.66
CA TRP A 54 -4.64 21.29 -1.77
C TRP A 54 -5.09 20.66 -0.46
N ASP A 55 -6.17 21.15 0.14
CA ASP A 55 -6.71 20.56 1.36
C ASP A 55 -7.13 19.10 1.14
N ARG A 56 -7.77 18.81 0.01
CA ARG A 56 -8.14 17.45 -0.36
C ARG A 56 -6.93 16.55 -0.64
N LEU A 57 -5.89 17.05 -1.30
CA LEU A 57 -4.65 16.30 -1.54
C LEU A 57 -3.93 16.00 -0.21
N ARG A 58 -3.87 16.96 0.72
CA ARG A 58 -3.28 16.73 2.06
C ARG A 58 -4.07 15.69 2.84
N ALA A 59 -5.40 15.76 2.81
CA ALA A 59 -6.25 14.78 3.47
C ALA A 59 -6.09 13.36 2.89
N ALA A 60 -5.83 13.24 1.59
CA ALA A 60 -5.60 11.97 0.91
C ALA A 60 -4.13 11.51 0.91
N ASN A 61 -3.19 12.31 1.42
CA ASN A 61 -1.77 11.97 1.50
C ASN A 61 -1.51 11.08 2.72
N THR A 62 -2.13 9.90 2.71
CA THR A 62 -2.02 8.86 3.74
C THR A 62 -1.25 7.66 3.22
N LEU A 63 -0.89 6.76 4.13
CA LEU A 63 -0.35 5.46 3.79
C LEU A 63 -1.38 4.39 4.11
N ASP A 64 -2.07 3.92 3.08
CA ASP A 64 -3.19 2.99 3.21
C ASP A 64 -2.70 1.57 3.48
N GLU A 65 -3.48 0.83 4.25
CA GLU A 65 -3.28 -0.60 4.51
C GLU A 65 -3.86 -1.43 3.36
N ALA A 66 -3.11 -2.42 2.88
CA ALA A 66 -3.53 -3.38 1.84
C ALA A 66 -4.65 -4.31 2.32
N ALA A 67 -4.65 -4.59 3.62
CA ALA A 67 -5.57 -5.46 4.31
C ALA A 67 -5.55 -5.09 5.80
N PRO A 68 -6.63 -5.40 6.55
CA PRO A 68 -6.65 -5.19 7.98
C PRO A 68 -5.46 -5.86 8.68
N PRO A 69 -4.88 -5.23 9.73
CA PRO A 69 -3.75 -5.80 10.44
C PRO A 69 -4.13 -7.13 11.09
N ARG A 70 -3.18 -8.04 11.18
CA ARG A 70 -3.41 -9.37 11.77
C ARG A 70 -2.27 -9.78 12.67
N THR A 71 -2.60 -10.49 13.75
CA THR A 71 -1.59 -11.10 14.61
C THR A 71 -1.07 -12.40 13.98
N VAL A 72 0.23 -12.61 14.07
CA VAL A 72 0.91 -13.86 13.75
C VAL A 72 1.66 -14.34 14.98
N GLU A 73 1.74 -15.65 15.15
CA GLU A 73 2.54 -16.25 16.22
C GLU A 73 4.04 -16.13 15.90
N GLY A 74 4.88 -16.28 16.92
CA GLY A 74 6.33 -16.23 16.77
C GLY A 74 6.93 -17.42 16.00
N GLY A 75 8.25 -17.42 15.91
CA GLY A 75 9.03 -18.39 15.14
C GLY A 75 9.26 -17.92 13.71
N THR A 76 8.44 -18.40 12.79
CA THR A 76 8.53 -18.13 11.35
C THR A 76 7.17 -17.73 10.82
N VAL A 77 7.12 -16.63 10.06
CA VAL A 77 5.92 -16.22 9.32
C VAL A 77 6.24 -16.16 7.83
N THR A 78 5.33 -16.71 7.02
CA THR A 78 5.32 -16.53 5.57
C THR A 78 4.12 -15.67 5.18
N LEU A 79 4.39 -14.58 4.47
CA LEU A 79 3.41 -13.65 3.94
C LEU A 79 3.40 -13.76 2.41
N THR A 80 2.22 -14.03 1.84
CA THR A 80 2.03 -14.05 0.39
C THR A 80 1.17 -12.86 -0.01
N SER A 81 1.60 -12.10 -1.01
CA SER A 81 0.81 -10.98 -1.55
C SER A 81 1.10 -10.75 -3.02
N ASP A 82 0.11 -10.28 -3.76
CA ASP A 82 0.31 -9.81 -5.13
C ASP A 82 0.76 -8.36 -5.14
N LEU A 83 1.81 -8.05 -5.89
CA LEU A 83 2.37 -6.72 -6.10
C LEU A 83 2.12 -6.25 -7.53
N PRO A 84 1.11 -5.39 -7.76
CA PRO A 84 0.90 -4.75 -9.04
C PRO A 84 2.06 -3.78 -9.33
N MET A 85 2.42 -3.66 -10.60
CA MET A 85 3.50 -2.79 -11.04
C MET A 85 2.97 -1.60 -11.86
N PRO A 86 3.36 -0.35 -11.53
CA PRO A 86 4.23 0.03 -10.41
C PRO A 86 3.52 -0.12 -9.05
N GLY A 87 4.26 -0.54 -8.03
CA GLY A 87 3.76 -0.66 -6.67
C GLY A 87 4.89 -0.84 -5.66
N VAL A 88 4.65 -0.42 -4.43
CA VAL A 88 5.55 -0.56 -3.28
C VAL A 88 4.75 -1.14 -2.11
N SER A 89 5.34 -2.13 -1.43
CA SER A 89 4.81 -2.67 -0.16
C SER A 89 5.77 -2.30 0.98
N LEU A 90 5.21 -1.85 2.11
CA LEU A 90 5.88 -1.81 3.40
C LEU A 90 5.20 -2.83 4.32
N ILE A 91 5.99 -3.72 4.91
CA ILE A 91 5.54 -4.71 5.88
C ILE A 91 6.14 -4.35 7.24
N GLU A 92 5.29 -4.14 8.23
CA GLU A 92 5.67 -3.88 9.61
C GLU A 92 5.26 -5.05 10.49
N LEU A 93 6.19 -5.47 11.36
CA LEU A 93 6.03 -6.53 12.34
C LEU A 93 6.32 -5.93 13.72
N THR A 94 5.27 -5.75 14.52
CA THR A 94 5.37 -5.14 15.86
C THR A 94 4.98 -6.18 16.91
N PRO A 95 5.81 -6.48 17.93
CA PRO A 95 5.46 -7.41 19.01
C PRO A 95 4.16 -7.05 19.74
#